data_AF-A0A7X4XCL1-F1
#
_entry.id   AF-A0A7X4XCL1-F1
#
_cell.length_a   1.000
_cell.length_b   1.000
_cell.length_c   1.000
_cell.angle_alpha   90.00
_cell.angle_beta   90.00
_cell.angle_gamma   90.00
#
_symmetry.space_group_name_H-M   'P 1'
#
loop_
_entity.id
_entity.type
_entity.pdbx_description
1 polymer ?
#
loop_
_entity_poly.entity_id
_entity_poly.type
_entity_poly.pdbx_seq_one_letter_code
_entity_poly.pdbx_strand_id
1 'polypeptide(L)' 'MRISVDGGSFKVAIETEFDGLVVEATSIFHATRTQTQTNDRAILRLLQIIIEHREDDDAIGYAVLGLLGWYN' A
#
# COMPACT_ATOMS: atom_id res chain seq x y z
N MET A 1 -16.07 -12.54 1.46
CA MET A 1 -15.97 -11.06 1.36
C MET A 1 -17.15 -10.45 2.10
N ARG A 2 -16.93 -9.79 3.24
CA ARG A 2 -17.97 -9.10 3.99
C ARG A 2 -17.44 -7.74 4.39
N ILE A 3 -18.00 -6.69 3.80
CA ILE A 3 -17.70 -5.31 4.15
C ILE A 3 -18.82 -4.87 5.10
N SER A 4 -18.54 -4.73 6.40
CA SER A 4 -19.48 -4.14 7.35
C SER A 4 -19.16 -2.67 7.54
N VAL A 5 -20.16 -1.82 7.29
CA VAL A 5 -20.06 -0.36 7.36
C VAL A 5 -20.73 0.08 8.67
N ASP A 6 -19.96 0.62 9.61
CA ASP A 6 -20.51 1.32 10.77
C ASP A 6 -19.78 2.65 11.00
N GLY A 7 -20.54 3.70 11.27
CA GLY A 7 -20.12 5.09 11.14
C GLY A 7 -19.20 5.55 12.26
N GLY A 8 -17.92 5.78 11.94
CA GLY A 8 -17.00 6.52 12.81
C GLY A 8 -15.61 5.90 12.85
N SER A 9 -14.64 6.57 12.23
CA SER A 9 -13.22 6.17 12.11
C SER A 9 -12.97 4.88 11.30
N PHE A 10 -12.40 5.05 10.11
CA PHE A 10 -11.96 3.94 9.27
C PHE A 10 -10.78 3.23 9.95
N LYS A 11 -11.02 2.05 10.52
CA LYS A 11 -9.97 1.05 10.69
C LYS A 11 -10.09 0.07 9.55
N VAL A 12 -9.25 0.24 8.53
CA VAL A 12 -9.08 -0.77 7.48
C VAL A 12 -8.30 -1.92 8.11
N ALA A 13 -9.02 -2.94 8.59
CA ALA A 13 -8.39 -4.19 9.01
C ALA A 13 -8.11 -5.01 7.76
N ILE A 14 -6.84 -5.11 7.37
CA ILE A 14 -6.41 -6.02 6.29
C ILE A 14 -6.27 -7.41 6.92
N GLU A 15 -7.35 -8.19 6.88
CA GLU A 15 -7.31 -9.61 7.24
C GLU A 15 -6.78 -10.40 6.04
N THR A 16 -5.62 -11.05 6.24
CA THR A 16 -4.92 -11.82 5.21
C THR A 16 -4.57 -13.20 5.76
N GLU A 17 -4.70 -14.23 4.92
CA GLU A 17 -4.25 -15.59 5.23
C GLU A 17 -2.72 -15.73 5.08
N PHE A 18 -2.05 -14.73 4.51
CA PHE A 18 -0.62 -14.70 4.29
C PHE A 18 0.09 -13.98 5.44
N ASP A 19 0.68 -14.77 6.34
CA ASP A 19 1.56 -14.27 7.39
C ASP A 19 2.70 -13.44 6.78
N GLY A 20 2.91 -12.24 7.31
CA GLY A 20 3.99 -11.33 6.89
C GLY A 20 3.61 -10.31 5.81
N LEU A 21 2.46 -10.45 5.15
CA LEU A 21 2.03 -9.50 4.10
C LEU A 21 1.95 -8.06 4.61
N VAL A 22 1.44 -7.87 5.83
CA VAL A 22 1.35 -6.56 6.48
C VAL A 22 2.74 -5.98 6.75
N VAL A 23 3.68 -6.81 7.24
CA VAL A 23 5.06 -6.39 7.51
C VAL A 23 5.76 -5.98 6.23
N GLU A 24 5.58 -6.76 5.16
CA GLU A 24 6.16 -6.48 3.85
C GLU A 24 5.58 -5.20 3.24
N ALA A 25 4.26 -5.06 3.23
CA ALA A 25 3.58 -3.86 2.75
C ALA A 25 4.05 -2.59 3.49
N THR A 26 4.10 -2.65 4.83
CA THR A 26 4.60 -1.54 5.66
C THR A 26 6.08 -1.25 5.38
N SER A 27 6.91 -2.28 5.18
CA SER A 27 8.32 -2.11 4.79
C SER A 27 8.47 -1.39 3.45
N ILE A 28 7.69 -1.79 2.43
CA ILE A 28 7.70 -1.15 1.11
C ILE A 28 7.31 0.32 1.20
N PHE A 29 6.26 0.64 1.98
CA PHE A 29 5.85 2.03 2.19
C PHE A 29 6.96 2.86 2.86
N HIS A 30 7.57 2.35 3.94
CA HIS A 30 8.63 3.07 4.64
C HIS A 30 9.89 3.24 3.80
N ALA A 31 10.28 2.23 3.02
CA ALA A 31 11.38 2.33 2.08
C ALA A 31 11.11 3.43 1.04
N THR A 32 9.91 3.46 0.48
CA THR A 32 9.50 4.48 -0.50
C THR A 32 9.46 5.87 0.13
N ARG A 33 8.91 6.00 1.34
CA ARG A 33 8.89 7.25 2.12
C ARG A 33 10.30 7.76 2.43
N THR A 34 11.24 6.87 2.72
CA THR A 34 12.63 7.25 2.97
C THR A 34 13.25 7.89 1.73
N GLN A 35 12.94 7.38 0.54
CA GLN A 35 13.43 7.93 -0.73
C GLN A 35 12.75 9.25 -1.09
N THR A 36 11.44 9.38 -0.84
CA THR A 36 10.64 10.54 -1.25
C THR A 36 10.50 11.62 -0.16
N GLN A 37 10.99 11.34 1.04
CA GLN A 37 11.04 12.18 2.25
C GLN A 37 9.70 12.48 2.93
N THR A 38 8.59 12.47 2.20
CA THR A 38 7.24 12.77 2.74
C THR A 38 6.24 11.68 2.38
N ASN A 39 5.19 11.53 3.21
CA ASN A 39 4.10 10.58 2.95
C ASN A 39 3.44 10.86 1.60
N ASP A 40 3.07 12.12 1.34
CA ASP A 40 2.40 12.51 0.09
C ASP A 40 3.24 12.16 -1.14
N ARG A 41 4.55 12.41 -1.10
CA ARG A 41 5.44 12.06 -2.21
C ARG A 41 5.62 10.56 -2.34
N ALA A 42 5.59 9.80 -1.25
CA ALA A 42 5.61 8.33 -1.29
C ALA A 42 4.37 7.78 -1.98
N ILE A 43 3.18 8.27 -1.61
CA ILE A 43 1.91 7.88 -2.21
C ILE A 43 1.90 8.23 -3.71
N LEU A 44 2.27 9.46 -4.06
CA LEU A 44 2.35 9.90 -5.45
C LEU A 44 3.35 9.05 -6.25
N ARG A 45 4.48 8.65 -5.65
CA ARG A 45 5.46 7.79 -6.31
C ARG A 45 4.90 6.39 -6.58
N LEU A 46 4.17 5.80 -5.64
CA LEU A 46 3.53 4.49 -5.82
C LEU A 46 2.42 4.55 -6.88
N LEU A 47 1.60 5.61 -6.87
CA LEU A 47 0.59 5.83 -7.92
C LEU A 47 1.22 6.03 -9.30
N GLN A 48 2.34 6.76 -9.36
CA GLN A 48 3.11 6.94 -10.58
C GLN A 48 3.62 5.60 -11.14
N ILE A 49 4.15 4.71 -10.28
CA ILE A 49 4.60 3.37 -10.69
C ILE A 49 3.45 2.59 -11.35
N ILE A 50 2.25 2.61 -10.78
CA ILE A 50 1.06 1.94 -11.36
C ILE A 50 0.73 2.47 -12.76
N ILE A 51 0.82 3.80 -12.96
CA ILE A 51 0.49 4.43 -14.24
C ILE A 51 1.57 4.16 -15.29
N GLU A 52 2.84 4.29 -14.91
CA GLU A 52 3.99 4.16 -15.83
C GLU A 52 4.29 2.70 -16.19
N HIS A 53 4.00 1.77 -15.28
CA HIS A 53 4.30 0.34 -15.43
C HIS A 53 3.02 -0.50 -15.54
N ARG A 54 1.96 0.03 -16.16
CA ARG A 54 0.65 -0.62 -16.28
C ARG A 54 0.64 -2.00 -16.96
N GLU A 55 1.73 -2.38 -17.62
CA GLU A 55 1.90 -3.65 -18.35
C GLU A 55 2.85 -4.62 -17.61
N ASP A 56 3.35 -4.22 -16.43
CA ASP A 56 4.26 -4.98 -15.58
C ASP A 56 3.56 -5.27 -14.24
N ASP A 57 3.03 -6.49 -14.13
CA ASP A 57 2.27 -6.94 -12.97
C ASP A 57 3.09 -6.91 -11.67
N ASP A 58 4.41 -7.11 -11.74
CA ASP A 58 5.29 -7.10 -10.57
C ASP A 58 5.47 -5.67 -10.05
N ALA A 59 5.65 -4.70 -10.96
CA ALA A 59 5.75 -3.28 -10.60
C ALA A 59 4.43 -2.76 -10.02
N ILE A 60 3.29 -3.17 -10.59
CA ILE A 60 1.96 -2.85 -10.05
C ILE A 60 1.78 -3.50 -8.68
N GLY A 61 2.13 -4.78 -8.53
CA GLY A 61 2.04 -5.52 -7.27
C GLY A 61 2.83 -4.85 -6.16
N TYR A 62 4.08 -4.48 -6.43
CA TYR A 62 4.93 -3.73 -5.50
C TYR A 62 4.29 -2.40 -5.08
N ALA A 63 3.77 -1.64 -6.04
CA ALA A 63 3.16 -0.35 -5.75
C ALA A 63 1.87 -0.46 -4.94
N VAL A 64 1.03 -1.46 -5.24
CA VAL A 64 -0.20 -1.75 -4.50
C VAL A 64 0.13 -2.20 -3.07
N LEU A 65 1.14 -3.06 -2.87
CA LEU A 65 1.60 -3.45 -1.53
C LEU A 65 2.09 -2.24 -0.72
N GLY A 66 2.86 -1.34 -1.33
CA GLY A 66 3.26 -0.09 -0.69
C GLY A 66 2.07 0.79 -0.29
N LEU A 67 1.03 0.87 -1.13
CA LEU A 67 -0.18 1.62 -0.82
C LEU A 67 -0.99 0.96 0.31
N LEU A 68 -1.04 -0.38 0.37
CA LEU A 68 -1.63 -1.10 1.50
C LEU A 68 -0.86 -0.84 2.79
N GLY A 69 0.47 -0.77 2.73
CA GLY A 69 1.33 -0.47 3.86
C GLY A 69 1.17 0.94 4.43
N TRP A 70 0.61 1.88 3.66
CA TRP A 70 0.28 3.23 4.16
C TRP A 70 -0.91 3.23 5.13
N TYR A 71 -1.85 2.29 4.97
CA TYR A 71 -3.06 2.20 5.80
C TYR A 71 -2.84 1.51 7.16
N ASN A 72 -1.64 0.99 7.40
CA ASN A 72 -1.23 0.28 8.63
C ASN A 72 -0.20 1.11 9.41
#